data_AF-A0A8H8MWR0-F1
#
_entry.id   AF-A0A8H8MWR0-F1
#
_cell.length_a   1.000
_cell.length_b   1.000
_cell.length_c   1.000
_cell.angle_alpha   90.00
_cell.angle_beta   90.00
_cell.angle_gamma   90.00
#
_symmetry.space_group_name_H-M   'P 1'
#
loop_
_entity.id
_entity.type
_entity.pdbx_description
1 polymer ?
#
loop_
_entity_poly.entity_id
_entity_poly.type
_entity_poly.pdbx_seq_one_letter_code
_entity_poly.pdbx_strand_id
1 'polypeptide(L)'
;MAAQRREMIQEPWIHHKTRLARGPAEDVWLTGHVAPTPGDYFVRCFARYGELALRYQDTILGHLYGHKNVDHFVLLSVNNVLSPSPSMRITGRKKELQIAESLRSECKELAHKKKLDYDDYFVVNIGPSVIPEYTPSVRIFTYNVTDGGSSSINGNEDDSLDLREMNAPKIDCSKKKNKNKKQCVFKKPRHASKHSPSRTNKLWSPTGYSQFFISPGNWAKANASHAPEYELEYVTYSLETLRSNSSLVPEHLLPPELRVGSIESTSNSWYAPFALDDLTIPSWIKFARRMGRKKKLWRRFEEAMFLETRIDTD
;
A
#
# COMPACT_ATOMS: atom_id res chain seq x y z
N MET A 1 20.93 13.61 -17.34
CA MET A 1 20.79 12.65 -18.46
C MET A 1 21.15 11.20 -18.09
N ALA A 2 22.17 10.94 -17.25
CA ALA A 2 22.53 9.56 -16.88
C ALA A 2 21.50 8.85 -15.98
N ALA A 3 20.94 9.52 -14.97
CA ALA A 3 19.87 8.96 -14.12
C ALA A 3 18.62 8.56 -14.93
N GLN A 4 18.17 9.45 -15.82
CA GLN A 4 17.05 9.19 -16.73
C GLN A 4 17.31 8.03 -17.72
N ARG A 5 18.58 7.76 -18.09
CA ARG A 5 18.96 6.59 -18.89
C ARG A 5 18.99 5.29 -18.08
N ARG A 6 19.38 5.32 -16.80
CA ARG A 6 19.34 4.14 -15.91
C ARG A 6 17.90 3.75 -15.55
N GLU A 7 17.05 4.73 -15.25
CA GLU A 7 15.61 4.53 -15.01
C GLU A 7 14.89 3.95 -16.24
N MET A 8 15.29 4.34 -17.46
CA MET A 8 14.77 3.76 -18.70
C MET A 8 15.08 2.26 -18.88
N ILE A 9 16.08 1.70 -18.19
CA ILE A 9 16.46 0.27 -18.28
C ILE A 9 15.78 -0.54 -17.17
N GLN A 10 15.56 0.07 -16.00
CA GLN A 10 14.93 -0.58 -14.85
C GLN A 10 13.48 -0.98 -15.14
N GLU A 11 12.69 -0.13 -15.79
CA GLU A 11 11.29 -0.43 -16.09
C GLU A 11 11.08 -1.58 -17.11
N PRO A 12 11.84 -1.65 -18.22
CA PRO A 12 11.87 -2.85 -19.07
C PRO A 12 12.31 -4.11 -18.32
N TRP A 13 13.25 -3.98 -17.39
CA TRP A 13 13.72 -5.11 -16.58
C TRP A 13 12.64 -5.58 -15.59
N ILE A 14 11.94 -4.67 -14.89
CA ILE A 14 10.81 -5.01 -14.01
C ILE A 14 9.75 -5.75 -14.82
N HIS A 15 9.35 -5.19 -15.97
CA HIS A 15 8.39 -5.85 -16.87
C HIS A 15 8.84 -7.26 -17.29
N HIS A 16 10.12 -7.44 -17.64
CA HIS A 16 10.66 -8.75 -18.00
C HIS A 16 10.63 -9.72 -16.81
N LYS A 17 11.03 -9.28 -15.61
CA LYS A 17 11.03 -10.11 -14.40
C LYS A 17 9.63 -10.49 -13.95
N THR A 18 8.67 -9.56 -13.93
CA THR A 18 7.28 -9.86 -13.57
C THR A 18 6.64 -10.81 -14.58
N ARG A 19 6.93 -10.65 -15.88
CA ARG A 19 6.48 -11.60 -16.91
C ARG A 19 7.10 -12.99 -16.71
N LEU A 20 8.38 -13.06 -16.35
CA LEU A 20 9.03 -14.33 -16.06
C LEU A 20 8.46 -15.00 -14.82
N ALA A 21 8.15 -14.24 -13.75
CA ALA A 21 7.52 -14.74 -12.52
C ALA A 21 6.10 -15.25 -12.75
N ARG A 22 5.34 -14.62 -13.67
CA ARG A 22 4.00 -15.10 -14.05
C ARG A 22 4.02 -16.53 -14.60
N GLY A 23 5.00 -16.87 -15.45
CA GLY A 23 5.08 -18.18 -16.10
C GLY A 23 4.98 -19.38 -15.13
N PRO A 24 5.84 -19.45 -14.09
CA PRO A 24 5.77 -20.44 -13.01
C PRO A 24 4.70 -20.13 -11.94
N ALA A 25 3.85 -19.12 -12.14
CA ALA A 25 2.87 -18.62 -11.16
C ALA A 25 3.48 -18.18 -9.81
N GLU A 26 4.66 -17.53 -9.88
CA GLU A 26 5.29 -16.89 -8.72
C GLU A 26 4.64 -15.53 -8.43
N ASP A 27 4.41 -15.26 -7.15
CA ASP A 27 3.90 -13.97 -6.68
C ASP A 27 5.08 -13.07 -6.22
N VAL A 28 4.98 -11.75 -6.47
CA VAL A 28 6.09 -10.80 -6.29
C VAL A 28 5.69 -9.59 -5.45
N TRP A 29 6.62 -9.15 -4.58
CA TRP A 29 6.56 -7.86 -3.90
C TRP A 29 7.48 -6.83 -4.58
N LEU A 30 6.98 -5.63 -4.80
CA LEU A 30 7.80 -4.53 -5.33
C LEU A 30 8.25 -3.60 -4.21
N THR A 31 9.55 -3.41 -4.06
CA THR A 31 10.13 -2.58 -3.01
C THR A 31 11.09 -1.53 -3.59
N GLY A 32 11.15 -0.34 -2.99
CA GLY A 32 12.13 0.68 -3.38
C GLY A 32 12.23 1.82 -2.38
N HIS A 33 13.14 2.77 -2.64
CA HIS A 33 13.33 3.92 -1.75
C HIS A 33 12.27 5.00 -1.98
N VAL A 34 12.28 5.64 -3.17
CA VAL A 34 11.31 6.69 -3.54
C VAL A 34 10.03 6.04 -4.06
N ALA A 35 8.89 6.38 -3.46
CA ALA A 35 7.59 5.87 -3.89
C ALA A 35 7.20 6.35 -5.31
N PRO A 36 6.58 5.49 -6.14
CA PRO A 36 6.12 5.81 -7.48
C PRO A 36 4.83 6.65 -7.43
N THR A 37 4.95 7.91 -7.00
CA THR A 37 3.86 8.87 -6.88
C THR A 37 3.96 9.95 -7.95
N PRO A 38 2.82 10.51 -8.44
CA PRO A 38 2.84 11.68 -9.30
C PRO A 38 3.63 12.81 -8.63
N GLY A 39 4.65 13.31 -9.32
CA GLY A 39 5.49 14.40 -8.83
C GLY A 39 6.78 13.98 -8.12
N ASP A 40 6.93 12.72 -7.70
CA ASP A 40 8.21 12.21 -7.21
C ASP A 40 8.97 11.45 -8.31
N TYR A 41 8.24 10.83 -9.23
CA TYR A 41 8.81 10.19 -10.41
C TYR A 41 8.70 11.12 -11.62
N PHE A 42 9.64 11.01 -12.56
CA PHE A 42 9.44 11.60 -13.88
C PHE A 42 8.16 11.05 -14.50
N VAL A 43 7.38 11.92 -15.15
CA VAL A 43 6.06 11.61 -15.73
C VAL A 43 6.02 10.27 -16.49
N ARG A 44 7.03 10.01 -17.32
CA ARG A 44 7.12 8.76 -18.10
C ARG A 44 7.45 7.53 -17.25
N CYS A 45 8.29 7.69 -16.23
CA CYS A 45 8.64 6.61 -15.29
C CYS A 45 7.43 6.25 -14.43
N PHE A 46 6.73 7.24 -13.88
CA PHE A 46 5.48 7.02 -13.14
C PHE A 46 4.42 6.32 -14.00
N ALA A 47 4.18 6.83 -15.22
CA ALA A 47 3.21 6.24 -16.12
C ALA A 47 3.58 4.78 -16.45
N ARG A 48 4.87 4.49 -16.65
CA ARG A 48 5.35 3.14 -16.94
C ARG A 48 5.20 2.20 -15.73
N TYR A 49 5.58 2.65 -14.55
CA TYR A 49 5.43 1.86 -13.32
C TYR A 49 3.97 1.56 -13.04
N GLY A 50 3.11 2.58 -13.06
CA GLY A 50 1.67 2.43 -12.83
C GLY A 50 1.02 1.52 -13.88
N GLU A 51 1.52 1.55 -15.12
CA GLU A 51 1.08 0.63 -16.17
C GLU A 51 1.39 -0.83 -15.83
N LEU A 52 2.58 -1.12 -15.29
CA LEU A 52 2.97 -2.46 -14.86
C LEU A 52 2.20 -2.91 -13.60
N ALA A 53 2.05 -2.02 -12.62
CA ALA A 53 1.30 -2.29 -11.40
C ALA A 53 -0.17 -2.64 -11.69
N LEU A 54 -0.80 -1.91 -12.62
CA LEU A 54 -2.13 -2.21 -13.10
C LEU A 54 -2.15 -3.49 -13.95
N ARG A 55 -1.18 -3.71 -14.84
CA ARG A 55 -1.18 -4.90 -15.71
C ARG A 55 -1.05 -6.20 -14.92
N TYR A 56 -0.16 -6.27 -13.94
CA TYR A 56 0.24 -7.54 -13.30
C TYR A 56 -0.36 -7.70 -11.91
N GLN A 57 -1.64 -7.35 -11.74
CA GLN A 57 -2.31 -7.51 -10.45
C GLN A 57 -2.38 -8.96 -9.99
N ASP A 58 -2.40 -9.92 -10.92
CA ASP A 58 -2.36 -11.35 -10.62
C ASP A 58 -0.99 -11.91 -10.23
N THR A 59 0.07 -11.10 -10.32
CA THR A 59 1.46 -11.47 -9.99
C THR A 59 2.01 -10.59 -8.85
N ILE A 60 1.69 -9.30 -8.83
CA ILE A 60 2.19 -8.35 -7.83
C ILE A 60 1.27 -8.36 -6.60
N LEU A 61 1.81 -8.72 -5.43
CA LEU A 61 1.09 -8.80 -4.15
C LEU A 61 0.93 -7.43 -3.48
N GLY A 62 1.96 -6.59 -3.61
CA GLY A 62 2.04 -5.33 -2.88
C GLY A 62 3.28 -4.53 -3.21
N HIS A 63 3.27 -3.27 -2.76
CA HIS A 63 4.29 -2.29 -3.04
C HIS A 63 4.74 -1.61 -1.74
N LEU A 64 6.06 -1.66 -1.43
CA LEU A 64 6.64 -1.16 -0.17
C LEU A 64 7.75 -0.12 -0.43
N TYR A 65 7.56 1.09 0.09
CA TYR A 65 8.44 2.23 -0.17
C TYR A 65 8.68 3.07 1.09
N GLY A 66 9.54 4.09 0.98
CA GLY A 66 9.84 5.03 2.05
C GLY A 66 10.07 6.45 1.52
N HIS A 67 11.23 7.03 1.87
CA HIS A 67 11.72 8.36 1.44
C HIS A 67 10.96 9.58 2.02
N LYS A 68 9.65 9.47 2.25
CA LYS A 68 8.83 10.59 2.74
C LYS A 68 8.89 10.80 4.25
N ASN A 69 9.38 9.81 5.01
CA ASN A 69 9.49 9.80 6.47
C ASN A 69 8.16 9.95 7.23
N VAL A 70 7.02 9.92 6.52
CA VAL A 70 5.66 9.99 7.07
C VAL A 70 4.98 8.65 6.80
N ASP A 71 4.31 8.10 7.80
CA ASP A 71 3.58 6.84 7.69
C ASP A 71 2.32 7.05 6.86
N HIS A 72 2.27 6.53 5.63
CA HIS A 72 1.05 6.60 4.85
C HIS A 72 0.99 5.52 3.77
N PHE A 73 -0.12 5.53 3.04
CA PHE A 73 -0.25 4.81 1.79
C PHE A 73 -0.79 5.77 0.74
N VAL A 74 -0.62 5.40 -0.53
CA VAL A 74 -1.30 6.07 -1.65
C VAL A 74 -2.13 5.06 -2.43
N LEU A 75 -3.33 5.48 -2.81
CA LEU A 75 -4.24 4.70 -3.64
C LEU A 75 -4.24 5.30 -5.05
N LEU A 76 -3.52 4.67 -5.96
CA LEU A 76 -3.34 5.20 -7.31
C LEU A 76 -4.30 4.51 -8.27
N SER A 77 -5.01 5.32 -9.04
CA SER A 77 -5.97 4.85 -10.04
C SER A 77 -5.39 4.89 -11.45
N VAL A 78 -6.05 4.20 -12.37
CA VAL A 78 -5.81 4.28 -13.81
C VAL A 78 -5.78 5.73 -14.31
N ASN A 79 -6.63 6.61 -13.78
CA ASN A 79 -6.68 8.01 -14.19
C ASN A 79 -5.40 8.76 -13.80
N ASN A 80 -4.82 8.45 -12.64
CA ASN A 80 -3.55 9.02 -12.22
C ASN A 80 -2.44 8.63 -13.22
N VAL A 81 -2.42 7.36 -13.64
CA VAL A 81 -1.46 6.82 -14.62
C VAL A 81 -1.64 7.43 -16.01
N LEU A 82 -2.89 7.63 -16.44
CA LEU A 82 -3.24 8.21 -17.75
C LEU A 82 -2.97 9.71 -17.84
N SER A 83 -3.05 10.43 -16.73
CA SER A 83 -2.90 11.88 -16.66
C SER A 83 -2.15 12.28 -15.40
N PRO A 84 -0.83 11.98 -15.34
CA PRO A 84 -0.04 12.27 -14.16
C PRO A 84 0.17 13.77 -13.98
N SER A 85 -0.10 14.24 -12.76
CA SER A 85 0.15 15.63 -12.37
C SER A 85 1.65 15.92 -12.33
N PRO A 86 2.11 17.08 -12.85
CA PRO A 86 3.49 17.51 -12.68
C PRO A 86 3.84 17.73 -11.20
N SER A 87 5.11 17.52 -10.85
CA SER A 87 5.63 17.79 -9.50
C SER A 87 5.47 19.27 -9.11
N MET A 88 4.98 19.52 -7.90
CA MET A 88 5.18 20.79 -7.21
C MET A 88 6.39 20.65 -6.27
N ARG A 89 7.41 21.49 -6.44
CA ARG A 89 8.59 21.50 -5.56
C ARG A 89 8.25 22.17 -4.24
N ILE A 90 7.81 21.38 -3.26
CA ILE A 90 7.52 21.83 -1.90
C ILE A 90 8.34 20.96 -0.94
N THR A 91 8.96 21.58 0.07
CA THR A 91 9.88 20.95 1.03
C THR A 91 9.40 21.12 2.48
N GLY A 92 9.88 20.25 3.39
CA GLY A 92 9.60 20.29 4.83
C GLY A 92 8.15 19.96 5.23
N ARG A 93 7.77 20.30 6.48
CA ARG A 93 6.43 20.04 7.07
C ARG A 93 5.24 20.47 6.20
N LYS A 94 5.39 21.57 5.43
CA LYS A 94 4.35 22.01 4.48
C LYS A 94 4.05 20.95 3.41
N LYS A 95 5.06 20.21 2.97
CA LYS A 95 4.91 19.09 2.02
C LYS A 95 4.15 17.93 2.64
N GLU A 96 4.40 17.63 3.91
CA GLU A 96 3.80 16.48 4.57
C GLU A 96 2.31 16.72 4.90
N LEU A 97 1.98 17.93 5.34
CA LEU A 97 0.58 18.36 5.50
C LEU A 97 -0.17 18.28 4.17
N GLN A 98 0.47 18.62 3.05
CA GLN A 98 -0.13 18.46 1.72
C GLN A 98 -0.35 16.99 1.34
N ILE A 99 0.51 16.07 1.77
CA ILE A 99 0.29 14.62 1.58
C ILE A 99 -0.99 14.21 2.32
N ALA A 100 -1.13 14.61 3.59
CA ALA A 100 -2.32 14.33 4.39
C ALA A 100 -3.58 14.96 3.75
N GLU A 101 -3.54 16.23 3.34
CA GLU A 101 -4.66 16.92 2.70
C GLU A 101 -5.07 16.27 1.37
N SER A 102 -4.10 15.91 0.53
CA SER A 102 -4.35 15.23 -0.75
C SER A 102 -5.00 13.88 -0.54
N LEU A 103 -4.43 13.05 0.35
CA LEU A 103 -4.98 11.74 0.69
C LEU A 103 -6.39 11.85 1.28
N ARG A 104 -6.63 12.87 2.12
CA ARG A 104 -7.96 13.16 2.66
C ARG A 104 -8.98 13.48 1.57
N SER A 105 -8.58 14.30 0.60
CA SER A 105 -9.42 14.66 -0.53
C SER A 105 -9.79 13.42 -1.35
N GLU A 106 -8.79 12.60 -1.69
CA GLU A 106 -8.99 11.35 -2.42
C GLU A 106 -9.92 10.39 -1.66
N CYS A 107 -9.74 10.24 -0.35
CA CYS A 107 -10.60 9.41 0.49
C CYS A 107 -12.06 9.92 0.50
N LYS A 108 -12.27 11.23 0.58
CA LYS A 108 -13.61 11.85 0.50
C LYS A 108 -14.25 11.59 -0.87
N GLU A 109 -13.51 11.80 -1.96
CA GLU A 109 -14.03 11.51 -3.30
C GLU A 109 -14.40 10.04 -3.46
N LEU A 110 -13.54 9.13 -3.01
CA LEU A 110 -13.75 7.68 -3.07
C LEU A 110 -14.97 7.23 -2.24
N ALA A 111 -15.24 7.90 -1.12
CA ALA A 111 -16.38 7.62 -0.25
C ALA A 111 -17.74 7.79 -0.95
N HIS A 112 -17.81 8.67 -1.96
CA HIS A 112 -19.04 8.99 -2.71
C HIS A 112 -19.18 8.23 -4.03
N LYS A 113 -18.10 7.63 -4.57
CA LYS A 113 -18.17 6.79 -5.77
C LYS A 113 -19.04 5.56 -5.49
N LYS A 114 -20.04 5.27 -6.33
CA LYS A 114 -20.94 4.11 -6.14
C LYS A 114 -20.33 2.80 -6.64
N LYS A 115 -19.81 2.80 -7.86
CA LYS A 115 -19.16 1.65 -8.51
C LYS A 115 -17.67 1.93 -8.65
N LEU A 116 -16.87 0.93 -8.35
CA LEU A 116 -15.42 0.93 -8.52
C LEU A 116 -15.04 -0.34 -9.25
N ASP A 117 -14.14 -0.20 -10.22
CA ASP A 117 -13.44 -1.32 -10.82
C ASP A 117 -12.12 -1.47 -10.08
N TYR A 118 -11.94 -2.57 -9.34
CA TYR A 118 -10.72 -2.80 -8.57
C TYR A 118 -9.50 -3.01 -9.47
N ASP A 119 -9.72 -3.39 -10.73
CA ASP A 119 -8.65 -3.46 -11.72
C ASP A 119 -8.09 -2.05 -11.95
N ASP A 120 -8.86 -0.98 -11.77
CA ASP A 120 -8.33 0.37 -11.99
C ASP A 120 -7.44 0.91 -10.86
N TYR A 121 -7.09 0.13 -9.84
CA TYR A 121 -6.35 0.62 -8.68
C TYR A 121 -5.14 -0.23 -8.33
N PHE A 122 -4.14 0.39 -7.72
CA PHE A 122 -3.07 -0.27 -7.00
C PHE A 122 -2.71 0.56 -5.77
N VAL A 123 -2.09 -0.07 -4.77
CA VAL A 123 -1.80 0.56 -3.48
C VAL A 123 -0.30 0.54 -3.26
N VAL A 124 0.26 1.65 -2.78
CA VAL A 124 1.66 1.74 -2.38
C VAL A 124 1.71 2.09 -0.89
N ASN A 125 2.35 1.22 -0.11
CA ASN A 125 2.62 1.45 1.30
C ASN A 125 3.93 2.22 1.46
N ILE A 126 3.93 3.28 2.26
CA ILE A 126 5.07 4.16 2.48
C ILE A 126 5.36 4.18 3.97
N GLY A 127 6.47 3.55 4.36
CA GLY A 127 6.92 3.48 5.74
C GLY A 127 7.54 4.79 6.24
N PRO A 128 7.44 5.06 7.56
CA PRO A 128 8.15 6.15 8.21
C PRO A 128 9.66 5.86 8.35
N SER A 129 10.41 6.79 8.93
CA SER A 129 11.87 6.71 9.01
C SER A 129 12.39 6.21 10.35
N VAL A 130 13.56 5.57 10.32
CA VAL A 130 14.38 5.29 11.51
C VAL A 130 15.23 6.53 11.88
N ILE A 131 15.44 7.46 10.95
CA ILE A 131 16.31 8.63 11.17
C ILE A 131 15.62 9.63 12.09
N PRO A 132 16.29 10.13 13.14
CA PRO A 132 15.72 10.99 14.19
C PRO A 132 15.36 12.42 13.74
N GLU A 133 15.27 12.69 12.43
CA GLU A 133 14.58 13.88 11.92
C GLU A 133 13.09 13.85 12.29
N TYR A 134 12.54 12.63 12.39
CA TYR A 134 11.21 12.33 12.92
C TYR A 134 11.36 11.27 14.01
N THR A 135 10.26 10.93 14.68
CA THR A 135 10.22 9.85 15.66
C THR A 135 10.72 8.54 15.02
N PRO A 136 11.86 7.96 15.47
CA PRO A 136 12.40 6.74 14.89
C PRO A 136 11.40 5.60 14.98
N SER A 137 11.20 4.90 13.86
CA SER A 137 10.12 3.92 13.76
C SER A 137 10.44 2.78 12.81
N VAL A 138 9.84 1.61 13.07
CA VAL A 138 10.05 0.37 12.32
C VAL A 138 8.70 -0.32 12.11
N ARG A 139 8.51 -0.92 10.94
CA ARG A 139 7.30 -1.66 10.59
C ARG A 139 7.61 -3.12 10.34
N ILE A 140 6.75 -4.00 10.85
CA ILE A 140 6.80 -5.44 10.60
C ILE A 140 5.54 -5.84 9.85
N PHE A 141 5.68 -6.30 8.61
CA PHE A 141 4.58 -6.83 7.81
C PHE A 141 4.37 -8.31 8.11
N THR A 142 3.10 -8.73 8.15
CA THR A 142 2.73 -10.14 8.11
C THR A 142 2.15 -10.49 6.75
N TYR A 143 2.31 -11.75 6.37
CA TYR A 143 1.78 -12.29 5.13
C TYR A 143 1.26 -13.69 5.37
N ASN A 144 0.36 -14.12 4.50
CA ASN A 144 -0.25 -15.43 4.56
C ASN A 144 0.76 -16.50 4.10
N VAL A 145 0.99 -17.51 4.94
CA VAL A 145 1.84 -18.67 4.66
C VAL A 145 1.06 -19.98 4.59
N THR A 146 -0.26 -19.92 4.74
CA THR A 146 -1.10 -21.12 4.64
C THR A 146 -1.03 -21.65 3.22
N ASP A 147 -0.76 -22.96 3.11
CA ASP A 147 -0.48 -23.65 1.87
C ASP A 147 -1.64 -23.41 0.90
N GLY A 148 -1.42 -22.47 -0.02
CA GLY A 148 -2.34 -22.21 -1.12
C GLY A 148 -2.20 -23.39 -2.05
N GLY A 149 -2.88 -24.50 -1.72
CA GLY A 149 -2.87 -25.72 -2.49
C GLY A 149 -2.96 -25.32 -3.95
N SER A 150 -1.93 -25.72 -4.72
CA SER A 150 -1.75 -25.49 -6.14
C SER A 150 -3.10 -25.22 -6.78
N SER A 151 -3.47 -23.93 -6.84
CA SER A 151 -4.64 -23.55 -7.57
C SER A 151 -4.13 -23.62 -8.99
N SER A 152 -4.16 -24.82 -9.55
CA SER A 152 -4.13 -25.06 -10.98
C SER A 152 -5.09 -24.04 -11.55
N ILE A 153 -4.52 -22.95 -12.06
CA ILE A 153 -5.26 -21.94 -12.78
C ILE A 153 -5.94 -22.76 -13.89
N ASN A 154 -7.25 -22.98 -13.75
CA ASN A 154 -8.02 -23.52 -14.85
C ASN A 154 -7.84 -22.50 -15.98
N GLY A 155 -6.94 -22.80 -16.92
CA GLY A 155 -6.58 -21.92 -18.05
C GLY A 155 -7.78 -21.50 -18.90
N ASN A 156 -8.95 -22.10 -18.67
CA ASN A 156 -10.20 -21.79 -19.33
C ASN A 156 -10.82 -20.43 -18.92
N GLU A 157 -10.56 -19.90 -17.71
CA GLU A 157 -11.07 -18.55 -17.35
C GLU A 157 -10.13 -17.42 -17.83
N ASP A 158 -8.81 -17.61 -17.82
CA ASP A 158 -7.80 -16.63 -18.27
C ASP A 158 -7.93 -16.37 -19.78
N ASP A 159 -8.11 -17.42 -20.58
CA ASP A 159 -8.38 -17.30 -22.03
C ASP A 159 -9.66 -16.48 -22.31
N SER A 160 -10.68 -16.59 -21.45
CA SER A 160 -11.97 -15.91 -21.70
C SER A 160 -11.92 -14.39 -21.51
N LEU A 161 -11.05 -13.90 -20.61
CA LEU A 161 -10.84 -12.47 -20.38
C LEU A 161 -9.92 -11.86 -21.45
N ASP A 162 -8.85 -12.56 -21.82
CA ASP A 162 -8.00 -12.20 -22.96
C ASP A 162 -8.81 -12.17 -24.27
N LEU A 163 -9.70 -13.15 -24.50
CA LEU A 163 -10.60 -13.16 -25.66
C LEU A 163 -11.61 -12.00 -25.65
N ARG A 164 -12.14 -11.58 -24.50
CA ARG A 164 -13.04 -10.42 -24.40
C ARG A 164 -12.33 -9.10 -24.70
N GLU A 165 -11.08 -8.96 -24.27
CA GLU A 165 -10.28 -7.76 -24.53
C GLU A 165 -9.76 -7.73 -25.98
N MET A 166 -9.41 -8.89 -26.56
CA MET A 166 -9.09 -9.05 -27.98
C MET A 166 -10.29 -8.78 -28.91
N ASN A 167 -11.51 -9.12 -28.46
CA ASN A 167 -12.76 -8.87 -29.19
C ASN A 167 -13.38 -7.48 -28.92
N ALA A 168 -12.76 -6.65 -28.08
CA ALA A 168 -13.20 -5.27 -27.89
C ALA A 168 -13.05 -4.48 -29.20
N PRO A 169 -13.97 -3.54 -29.52
CA PRO A 169 -13.89 -2.75 -30.74
C PRO A 169 -12.53 -2.05 -30.83
N LYS A 170 -11.78 -2.29 -31.92
CA LYS A 170 -10.49 -1.64 -32.14
C LYS A 170 -10.68 -0.12 -32.22
N ILE A 171 -10.39 0.57 -31.13
CA ILE A 171 -10.43 2.03 -31.09
C ILE A 171 -9.21 2.56 -31.83
N ASP A 172 -9.43 3.50 -32.74
CA ASP A 172 -8.36 4.20 -33.41
C ASP A 172 -7.62 5.13 -32.43
N CYS A 173 -6.48 4.64 -31.92
CA CYS A 173 -5.63 5.33 -30.97
C CYS A 173 -4.80 6.47 -31.58
N SER A 174 -4.83 6.66 -32.90
CA SER A 174 -4.20 7.82 -33.56
C SER A 174 -4.99 9.11 -33.33
N LYS A 175 -6.30 9.01 -33.08
CA LYS A 175 -7.16 10.17 -32.83
C LYS A 175 -6.88 10.79 -31.46
N LYS A 176 -6.69 12.11 -31.41
CA LYS A 176 -6.44 12.89 -30.17
C LYS A 176 -7.47 12.60 -29.07
N LYS A 177 -8.76 12.44 -29.44
CA LYS A 177 -9.86 12.09 -28.52
C LYS A 177 -9.78 10.69 -27.89
N ASN A 178 -9.02 9.78 -28.50
CA ASN A 178 -8.89 8.40 -28.06
C ASN A 178 -7.55 8.12 -27.36
N LYS A 179 -6.58 9.05 -27.45
CA LYS A 179 -5.20 8.88 -26.97
C LYS A 179 -5.12 8.49 -25.48
N ASN A 180 -6.04 8.99 -24.66
CA ASN A 180 -6.08 8.74 -23.22
C ASN A 180 -7.07 7.62 -22.82
N LYS A 181 -7.68 6.92 -23.78
CA LYS A 181 -8.56 5.78 -23.46
C LYS A 181 -7.71 4.60 -23.00
N LYS A 182 -8.24 3.82 -22.04
CA LYS A 182 -7.55 2.64 -21.47
C LYS A 182 -6.93 1.74 -22.54
N GLN A 183 -7.71 1.31 -23.53
CA GLN A 183 -7.26 0.44 -24.64
C GLN A 183 -6.11 1.04 -25.48
N CYS A 184 -5.98 2.37 -25.51
CA CYS A 184 -4.93 3.04 -26.26
C CYS A 184 -3.66 3.28 -25.45
N VAL A 185 -3.77 3.31 -24.12
CA VAL A 185 -2.62 3.43 -23.21
C VAL A 185 -2.09 2.06 -22.82
N PHE A 186 -2.98 1.11 -22.51
CA PHE A 186 -2.67 -0.29 -22.27
C PHE A 186 -2.74 -1.07 -23.58
N LYS A 187 -1.64 -1.05 -24.36
CA LYS A 187 -1.56 -1.78 -25.64
C LYS A 187 -1.45 -3.30 -25.52
N LYS A 188 -1.25 -3.81 -24.31
CA LYS A 188 -1.18 -5.25 -24.02
C LYS A 188 -2.21 -5.60 -22.96
N PRO A 189 -2.66 -6.86 -22.92
CA PRO A 189 -3.71 -7.30 -22.00
C PRO A 189 -3.39 -6.96 -20.55
N ARG A 190 -4.46 -6.84 -19.77
CA ARG A 190 -4.37 -6.70 -18.31
C ARG A 190 -4.59 -8.04 -17.65
N HIS A 191 -3.66 -8.42 -16.78
CA HIS A 191 -3.72 -9.64 -16.02
C HIS A 191 -4.24 -9.33 -14.60
N ALA A 192 -5.55 -9.12 -14.53
CA ALA A 192 -6.25 -8.76 -13.30
C ALA A 192 -7.59 -9.50 -13.25
N SER A 193 -7.92 -10.07 -12.09
CA SER A 193 -9.17 -10.78 -11.86
C SER A 193 -9.55 -10.73 -10.38
N LYS A 194 -10.77 -11.16 -10.05
CA LYS A 194 -11.22 -11.25 -8.65
C LYS A 194 -10.37 -12.17 -7.78
N HIS A 195 -9.69 -13.13 -8.39
CA HIS A 195 -8.84 -14.09 -7.70
C HIS A 195 -7.36 -13.68 -7.69
N SER A 196 -7.00 -12.52 -8.26
CA SER A 196 -5.64 -12.00 -8.20
C SER A 196 -5.14 -11.86 -6.74
N PRO A 197 -3.84 -12.11 -6.45
CA PRO A 197 -3.23 -11.94 -5.12
C PRO A 197 -3.39 -10.55 -4.53
N SER A 198 -3.39 -9.54 -5.40
CA SER A 198 -3.61 -8.14 -4.99
C SER A 198 -5.07 -7.85 -4.64
N ARG A 199 -6.01 -8.75 -4.99
CA ARG A 199 -7.46 -8.59 -4.81
C ARG A 199 -8.08 -9.57 -3.81
N THR A 200 -7.46 -10.72 -3.61
CA THR A 200 -7.91 -11.76 -2.68
C THR A 200 -6.71 -12.28 -1.91
N ASN A 201 -6.84 -12.36 -0.58
CA ASN A 201 -5.83 -12.95 0.29
C ASN A 201 -5.64 -14.43 -0.03
N LYS A 202 -4.43 -14.78 -0.47
CA LYS A 202 -3.96 -16.14 -0.72
C LYS A 202 -2.51 -16.27 -0.23
N LEU A 203 -1.86 -17.39 -0.53
CA LEU A 203 -0.44 -17.58 -0.21
C LEU A 203 0.41 -16.35 -0.61
N TRP A 204 1.25 -15.91 0.32
CA TRP A 204 2.11 -14.72 0.26
C TRP A 204 1.41 -13.36 0.26
N SER A 205 0.08 -13.29 0.25
CA SER A 205 -0.66 -12.03 0.33
C SER A 205 -0.39 -11.33 1.66
N PRO A 206 -0.25 -9.99 1.65
CA PRO A 206 -0.09 -9.23 2.88
C PRO A 206 -1.34 -9.24 3.73
N THR A 207 -1.20 -9.61 5.00
CA THR A 207 -2.31 -9.71 5.97
C THR A 207 -2.39 -8.49 6.87
N GLY A 208 -1.30 -7.73 7.04
CA GLY A 208 -1.29 -6.51 7.82
C GLY A 208 0.12 -6.12 8.23
N TYR A 209 0.22 -5.16 9.15
CA TYR A 209 1.48 -4.82 9.78
C TYR A 209 1.31 -4.30 11.20
N SER A 210 2.42 -4.32 11.92
CA SER A 210 2.59 -3.72 13.25
C SER A 210 3.63 -2.60 13.14
N GLN A 211 3.26 -1.42 13.61
CA GLN A 211 4.09 -0.22 13.62
C GLN A 211 4.68 -0.04 15.01
N PHE A 212 5.99 0.11 15.08
CA PHE A 212 6.74 0.36 16.30
C PHE A 212 7.47 1.70 16.19
N PHE A 213 7.71 2.32 17.34
CA PHE A 213 8.43 3.58 17.44
C PHE A 213 9.21 3.68 18.75
N ILE A 214 10.15 4.62 18.80
CA ILE A 214 10.82 4.98 20.06
C ILE A 214 10.15 6.26 20.59
N SER A 215 9.52 6.17 21.76
CA SER A 215 8.92 7.33 22.41
C SER A 215 9.99 8.33 22.87
N PRO A 216 9.67 9.63 23.04
CA PRO A 216 10.62 10.62 23.55
C PRO A 216 11.26 10.20 24.88
N GLY A 217 10.49 9.58 25.77
CA GLY A 217 10.97 9.07 27.05
C GLY A 217 11.97 7.91 26.91
N ASN A 218 11.70 6.96 26.00
CA ASN A 218 12.64 5.86 25.74
C ASN A 218 13.90 6.35 25.02
N TRP A 219 13.74 7.30 24.10
CA TRP A 219 14.86 7.94 23.41
C TRP A 219 15.79 8.67 24.38
N ALA A 220 15.23 9.42 25.35
CA ALA A 220 16.00 10.13 26.37
C ALA A 220 16.81 9.22 27.29
N LYS A 221 16.38 7.96 27.47
CA LYS A 221 17.09 6.95 28.28
C LYS A 221 18.21 6.23 27.53
N ALA A 222 18.16 6.22 26.19
CA ALA A 222 19.10 5.50 25.36
C ALA A 222 20.51 6.10 25.43
N ASN A 223 21.52 5.24 25.59
CA ASN A 223 22.94 5.63 25.66
C ASN A 223 23.86 4.46 25.25
N ALA A 224 25.18 4.63 25.37
CA ALA A 224 26.16 3.61 24.99
C ALA A 224 26.00 2.28 25.73
N SER A 225 25.37 2.27 26.92
CA SER A 225 25.15 1.07 27.74
C SER A 225 23.69 0.61 27.78
N HIS A 226 22.75 1.42 27.28
CA HIS A 226 21.32 1.13 27.27
C HIS A 226 20.77 1.33 25.86
N ALA A 227 20.43 0.23 25.19
CA ALA A 227 19.86 0.27 23.85
C ALA A 227 18.49 0.98 23.87
N PRO A 228 18.11 1.69 22.80
CA PRO A 228 16.78 2.27 22.68
C PRO A 228 15.71 1.17 22.64
N GLU A 229 14.60 1.41 23.34
CA GLU A 229 13.46 0.49 23.39
C GLU A 229 12.35 0.96 22.45
N TYR A 230 11.98 0.07 21.52
CA TYR A 230 10.82 0.27 20.65
C TYR A 230 9.55 -0.22 21.35
N GLU A 231 8.48 0.55 21.22
CA GLU A 231 7.15 0.17 21.68
C GLU A 231 6.15 0.12 20.52
N LEU A 232 5.10 -0.68 20.70
CA LEU A 232 4.03 -0.81 19.72
C LEU A 232 3.23 0.48 19.65
N GLU A 233 3.15 1.09 18.48
CA GLU A 233 2.28 2.24 18.25
C GLU A 233 0.86 1.77 17.91
N TYR A 234 0.75 0.99 16.84
CA TYR A 234 -0.50 0.42 16.38
C TYR A 234 -0.28 -0.80 15.48
N VAL A 235 -1.35 -1.56 15.28
CA VAL A 235 -1.48 -2.63 14.31
C VAL A 235 -2.62 -2.34 13.35
N THR A 236 -2.52 -2.84 12.12
CA THR A 236 -3.62 -2.71 11.15
C THR A 236 -4.76 -3.67 11.43
N TYR A 237 -4.51 -4.80 12.08
CA TYR A 237 -5.50 -5.86 12.32
C TYR A 237 -6.63 -5.40 13.25
N SER A 238 -7.71 -6.19 13.31
CA SER A 238 -8.71 -6.05 14.37
C SER A 238 -8.17 -6.61 15.70
N LEU A 239 -8.77 -6.19 16.83
CA LEU A 239 -8.45 -6.79 18.12
C LEU A 239 -8.78 -8.29 18.17
N GLU A 240 -9.86 -8.71 17.53
CA GLU A 240 -10.23 -10.12 17.43
C GLU A 240 -9.17 -10.94 16.69
N THR A 241 -8.63 -10.40 15.60
CA THR A 241 -7.54 -11.03 14.84
C THR A 241 -6.26 -11.12 15.66
N LEU A 242 -5.90 -10.06 16.39
CA LEU A 242 -4.72 -10.05 17.27
C LEU A 242 -4.86 -11.05 18.41
N ARG A 243 -6.07 -11.23 18.95
CA ARG A 243 -6.39 -12.20 20.02
C ARG A 243 -6.32 -13.64 19.57
N SER A 244 -6.91 -13.91 18.41
CA SER A 244 -7.01 -15.28 17.86
C SER A 244 -5.68 -15.78 17.29
N ASN A 245 -4.74 -14.88 17.01
CA ASN A 245 -3.46 -15.24 16.43
C ASN A 245 -2.28 -14.54 17.13
N SER A 246 -1.76 -15.19 18.18
CA SER A 246 -0.61 -14.72 18.96
C SER A 246 0.70 -14.69 18.17
N SER A 247 0.78 -15.28 16.97
CA SER A 247 1.99 -15.24 16.14
C SER A 247 2.12 -13.93 15.34
N LEU A 248 1.08 -13.09 15.28
CA LEU A 248 1.11 -11.83 14.52
C LEU A 248 2.03 -10.79 15.14
N VAL A 249 2.07 -10.72 16.47
CA VAL A 249 2.99 -9.89 17.24
C VAL A 249 3.47 -10.69 18.44
N PRO A 250 4.79 -10.93 18.57
CA PRO A 250 5.35 -11.63 19.73
C PRO A 250 4.91 -10.98 21.05
N GLU A 251 4.55 -11.79 22.04
CA GLU A 251 3.95 -11.33 23.30
C GLU A 251 4.82 -10.32 24.07
N HIS A 252 6.14 -10.49 24.04
CA HIS A 252 7.08 -9.56 24.68
C HIS A 252 7.11 -8.17 24.03
N LEU A 253 6.65 -8.05 22.78
CA LEU A 253 6.48 -6.78 22.06
C LEU A 253 5.08 -6.19 22.22
N LEU A 254 4.15 -6.93 22.84
CA LEU A 254 2.82 -6.44 23.14
C LEU A 254 2.84 -5.66 24.46
N PRO A 255 2.13 -4.53 24.52
CA PRO A 255 1.93 -3.79 25.74
C PRO A 255 1.01 -4.61 26.69
N PRO A 256 1.10 -4.41 28.02
CA PRO A 256 0.40 -5.25 29.00
C PRO A 256 -1.11 -5.36 28.78
N GLU A 257 -1.75 -4.31 28.24
CA GLU A 257 -3.20 -4.28 27.96
C GLU A 257 -3.60 -5.21 26.80
N LEU A 258 -2.64 -5.57 25.94
CA LEU A 258 -2.82 -6.48 24.81
C LEU A 258 -2.27 -7.88 25.04
N ARG A 259 -1.82 -8.20 26.26
CA ARG A 259 -1.38 -9.56 26.61
C ARG A 259 -2.58 -10.43 26.97
N VAL A 260 -2.40 -11.75 26.81
CA VAL A 260 -3.45 -12.75 27.06
C VAL A 260 -3.93 -12.63 28.52
N GLY A 261 -5.25 -12.55 28.74
CA GLY A 261 -5.87 -12.40 30.07
C GLY A 261 -6.36 -10.99 30.43
N SER A 262 -5.68 -9.91 30.01
CA SER A 262 -6.15 -8.52 30.19
C SER A 262 -7.12 -8.08 29.07
N ILE A 263 -7.02 -8.78 27.95
CA ILE A 263 -7.60 -8.45 26.66
C ILE A 263 -9.12 -8.63 26.60
N GLU A 264 -9.70 -9.50 27.43
CA GLU A 264 -11.13 -9.86 27.41
C GLU A 264 -12.04 -8.71 27.90
N SER A 265 -11.48 -7.73 28.61
CA SER A 265 -12.20 -6.58 29.16
C SER A 265 -12.30 -5.37 28.23
N THR A 266 -11.50 -5.33 27.15
CA THR A 266 -11.29 -4.10 26.37
C THR A 266 -11.99 -4.19 25.01
N SER A 267 -13.13 -3.53 24.85
CA SER A 267 -13.87 -3.46 23.58
C SER A 267 -13.32 -2.41 22.59
N ASN A 268 -12.40 -1.56 23.05
CA ASN A 268 -11.80 -0.49 22.25
C ASN A 268 -10.34 -0.31 22.64
N SER A 269 -9.43 -0.40 21.68
CA SER A 269 -8.00 -0.24 21.93
C SER A 269 -7.41 0.77 20.95
N TRP A 270 -6.61 1.69 21.51
CA TRP A 270 -5.84 2.66 20.74
C TRP A 270 -4.89 2.00 19.74
N TYR A 271 -4.40 0.80 20.06
CA TYR A 271 -3.42 0.04 19.30
C TYR A 271 -3.98 -0.66 18.06
N ALA A 272 -5.29 -0.83 17.92
CA ALA A 272 -5.90 -1.46 16.74
C ALA A 272 -6.97 -0.54 16.09
N PRO A 273 -6.60 0.68 15.68
CA PRO A 273 -7.57 1.72 15.34
C PRO A 273 -8.27 1.50 13.99
N PHE A 274 -7.69 0.69 13.11
CA PHE A 274 -8.10 0.61 11.71
C PHE A 274 -8.89 -0.65 11.38
N ALA A 275 -8.57 -1.79 11.99
CA ALA A 275 -9.25 -3.08 11.78
C ALA A 275 -9.41 -3.39 10.28
N LEU A 276 -8.29 -3.51 9.58
CA LEU A 276 -8.21 -4.02 8.22
C LEU A 276 -8.25 -5.55 8.28
N ASP A 277 -8.95 -6.15 7.32
CA ASP A 277 -9.05 -7.60 7.17
C ASP A 277 -7.75 -8.19 6.57
N ASP A 278 -7.16 -7.47 5.61
CA ASP A 278 -5.86 -7.71 4.99
C ASP A 278 -5.34 -6.42 4.33
N LEU A 279 -4.23 -6.47 3.58
CA LEU A 279 -3.71 -5.31 2.82
C LEU A 279 -3.94 -5.42 1.31
N THR A 280 -4.98 -6.12 0.87
CA THR A 280 -5.38 -6.18 -0.54
C THR A 280 -6.03 -4.87 -1.02
N ILE A 281 -6.12 -4.67 -2.34
CA ILE A 281 -6.74 -3.50 -2.96
C ILE A 281 -8.18 -3.27 -2.42
N PRO A 282 -9.07 -4.28 -2.34
CA PRO A 282 -10.40 -4.10 -1.74
C PRO A 282 -10.37 -3.62 -0.29
N SER A 283 -9.49 -4.15 0.55
CA SER A 283 -9.38 -3.76 1.97
C SER A 283 -8.91 -2.30 2.13
N TRP A 284 -7.90 -1.89 1.36
CA TRP A 284 -7.46 -0.50 1.33
C TRP A 284 -8.55 0.46 0.83
N ILE A 285 -9.29 0.09 -0.22
CA ILE A 285 -10.41 0.91 -0.73
C ILE A 285 -11.54 1.00 0.31
N LYS A 286 -11.89 -0.12 0.97
CA LYS A 286 -12.86 -0.14 2.08
C LYS A 286 -12.41 0.78 3.20
N PHE A 287 -11.13 0.75 3.57
CA PHE A 287 -10.54 1.62 4.59
C PHE A 287 -10.56 3.10 4.16
N ALA A 288 -10.09 3.43 2.96
CA ALA A 288 -10.10 4.80 2.42
C ALA A 288 -11.51 5.39 2.36
N ARG A 289 -12.52 4.60 1.95
CA ARG A 289 -13.94 5.00 2.00
C ARG A 289 -14.42 5.26 3.42
N ARG A 290 -14.02 4.43 4.41
CA ARG A 290 -14.34 4.66 5.83
C ARG A 290 -13.73 5.97 6.31
N MET A 291 -12.46 6.23 5.97
CA MET A 291 -11.76 7.47 6.33
C MET A 291 -12.43 8.70 5.72
N GLY A 292 -12.85 8.64 4.46
CA GLY A 292 -13.57 9.72 3.79
C GLY A 292 -14.91 10.09 4.44
N ARG A 293 -15.57 9.13 5.11
CA ARG A 293 -16.87 9.34 5.79
C ARG A 293 -16.75 9.69 7.26
N LYS A 294 -15.72 9.19 7.95
CA LYS A 294 -15.60 9.27 9.42
C LYS A 294 -14.49 10.23 9.81
N LYS A 295 -14.83 11.48 10.17
CA LYS A 295 -13.87 12.51 10.61
C LYS A 295 -12.96 12.05 11.77
N LYS A 296 -13.51 11.33 12.75
CA LYS A 296 -12.72 10.78 13.88
C LYS A 296 -11.70 9.74 13.43
N LEU A 297 -12.05 8.89 12.46
CA LEU A 297 -11.15 7.88 11.91
C LEU A 297 -10.03 8.53 11.08
N TRP A 298 -10.37 9.54 10.27
CA TRP A 298 -9.36 10.34 9.57
C TRP A 298 -8.37 10.98 10.54
N ARG A 299 -8.86 11.66 11.59
CA ARG A 299 -7.97 12.30 12.57
C ARG A 299 -7.04 11.29 13.24
N ARG A 300 -7.55 10.11 13.60
CA ARG A 300 -6.76 9.01 14.16
C ARG A 300 -5.68 8.53 13.20
N PHE A 301 -6.00 8.44 11.91
CA PHE A 301 -5.03 8.08 10.88
C PHE A 301 -3.97 9.17 10.70
N GLU A 302 -4.38 10.44 10.64
CA GLU A 302 -3.49 11.60 10.55
C GLU A 302 -2.51 11.66 11.73
N GLU A 303 -2.97 11.45 12.97
CA GLU A 303 -2.09 11.34 14.15
C GLU A 303 -1.04 10.22 13.98
N ALA A 304 -1.44 9.06 13.43
CA ALA A 304 -0.51 7.96 13.15
C ALA A 304 0.45 8.28 11.99
N MET A 305 0.03 9.06 10.99
CA MET A 305 0.90 9.46 9.87
C MET A 305 2.15 10.18 10.36
N PHE A 306 1.99 11.02 11.38
CA PHE A 306 3.02 11.88 11.93
C PHE A 306 3.67 11.33 13.21
N LEU A 307 3.30 10.12 13.63
CA LEU A 307 3.78 9.49 14.88
C LEU A 307 3.51 10.38 16.11
N GLU A 308 2.39 11.12 16.09
CA GLU A 308 1.96 12.06 17.13
C GLU A 308 1.07 11.39 18.20
N THR A 309 0.84 10.08 18.08
CA THR A 309 -0.18 9.37 18.87
C THR A 309 0.10 9.28 20.37
N ARG A 310 1.27 9.76 20.86
CA ARG A 310 1.67 9.71 22.27
C ARG A 310 2.49 10.90 22.80
N ILE A 311 2.56 12.03 22.09
CA ILE A 311 3.41 13.15 22.56
C ILE A 311 2.79 13.89 23.77
N ASP A 312 1.47 13.80 23.99
CA ASP A 312 0.74 14.58 25.00
C ASP A 312 0.34 13.80 26.28
N THR A 313 0.92 12.63 26.54
CA THR A 313 0.69 11.90 27.80
C THR A 313 1.99 11.65 28.54
N ASP A 314 2.57 12.72 29.08
CA ASP A 314 3.43 12.74 30.27
C ASP A 314 3.40 14.15 30.90
#